data_AF-A0A1N6M8W5-F1
#
_entry.id   AF-A0A1N6M8W5-F1
#
_cell.length_a   1.000
_cell.length_b   1.000
_cell.length_c   1.000
_cell.angle_alpha   90.00
_cell.angle_beta   90.00
_cell.angle_gamma   90.00
#
_symmetry.space_group_name_H-M   'P 1'
#
loop_
_entity.id
_entity.type
_entity.pdbx_description
1 polymer ?
#
loop_
_entity_poly.entity_id
_entity_poly.type
_entity_poly.pdbx_seq_one_letter_code
_entity_poly.pdbx_strand_id
1 'polypeptide(L)'
;MLATPSDKYVPAPVIRFPQRTWPSKQLEQGPRWCSTDLRDGNQSLANPMNIDKKLKFFDHLVTCGFKEVEVAFPSASQRVSLSGHTP
;
A
#
# COMPACT_ATOMS: atom_id res chain seq x y z
N MET A 1 11.00 31.27 -14.30
CA MET A 1 11.48 29.88 -14.44
C MET A 1 12.88 29.82 -13.82
N LEU A 2 13.24 28.77 -13.07
CA LEU A 2 14.62 28.61 -12.57
C LEU A 2 15.57 28.50 -13.76
N ALA A 3 16.73 29.19 -13.70
CA ALA A 3 17.73 29.15 -14.75
C ALA A 3 18.31 27.74 -14.93
N THR A 4 18.47 27.01 -13.82
CA THR A 4 18.94 25.62 -13.80
C THR A 4 18.04 24.80 -12.88
N PRO A 5 16.98 24.14 -13.39
CA PRO A 5 16.05 23.37 -12.55
C PRO A 5 16.68 22.17 -11.81
N SER A 6 17.85 21.71 -12.24
CA SER A 6 18.59 20.62 -11.59
C SER A 6 19.06 20.97 -10.18
N ASP A 7 19.36 22.24 -9.92
CA ASP A 7 19.93 22.69 -8.65
C ASP A 7 18.92 22.60 -7.49
N LYS A 8 17.64 22.41 -7.82
CA LYS A 8 16.56 22.16 -6.86
C LYS A 8 16.69 20.80 -6.15
N TYR A 9 17.36 19.83 -6.78
CA TYR A 9 17.38 18.44 -6.31
C TYR A 9 18.80 18.04 -5.92
N VAL A 10 18.94 17.56 -4.68
CA VAL A 10 20.21 17.06 -4.14
C VAL A 10 20.24 15.52 -4.31
N PRO A 11 21.40 14.93 -4.65
CA PRO A 11 21.54 13.47 -4.68
C PRO A 11 21.15 12.82 -3.35
N ALA A 12 20.50 11.66 -3.41
CA ALA A 12 20.19 10.88 -2.22
C ALA A 12 21.48 10.46 -1.48
N PRO A 13 21.51 10.50 -0.14
CA PRO A 13 22.69 10.12 0.62
C PRO A 13 23.01 8.63 0.45
N VAL A 14 24.29 8.31 0.25
CA VAL A 14 24.75 6.93 0.10
C VAL A 14 25.01 6.31 1.47
N ILE A 15 24.24 5.29 1.83
CA ILE A 15 24.47 4.50 3.04
C ILE A 15 25.60 3.50 2.79
N ARG A 16 26.76 3.70 3.42
CA ARG A 16 27.88 2.75 3.38
C ARG A 16 27.60 1.57 4.31
N PHE A 17 27.18 0.45 3.72
CA PHE A 17 27.01 -0.82 4.44
C PHE A 17 27.80 -1.94 3.74
N PRO A 18 29.13 -2.02 3.96
CA PRO A 18 30.00 -2.99 3.29
C PRO A 18 29.64 -4.44 3.60
N GLN A 19 29.18 -4.70 4.83
CA GLN A 19 28.82 -6.04 5.31
C GLN A 19 27.43 -6.50 4.88
N ARG A 20 26.85 -5.89 3.83
CA ARG A 20 25.56 -6.31 3.29
C ARG A 20 25.64 -7.71 2.71
N THR A 21 24.70 -8.56 3.10
CA THR A 21 24.64 -9.95 2.61
C THR A 21 23.56 -10.19 1.56
N TRP A 22 22.65 -9.24 1.36
CA TRP A 22 21.54 -9.41 0.42
C TRP A 22 21.96 -9.66 -1.05
N PRO A 23 23.09 -9.15 -1.57
CA PRO A 23 23.47 -9.41 -2.97
C PRO A 23 23.79 -10.87 -3.29
N SER A 24 24.19 -11.66 -2.30
CA SER A 24 24.54 -13.07 -2.46
C SER A 24 23.44 -14.04 -2.02
N LYS A 25 22.30 -13.53 -1.52
CA LYS A 25 21.19 -14.36 -1.05
C LYS A 25 20.12 -14.51 -2.13
N GLN A 26 19.57 -15.71 -2.25
CA GLN A 26 18.38 -15.98 -3.07
C GLN A 26 17.15 -16.09 -2.16
N LEU A 27 15.99 -15.69 -2.68
CA LEU A 27 14.73 -15.84 -1.95
C LEU A 27 14.26 -17.30 -2.08
N GLU A 28 14.22 -18.02 -0.96
CA GLU A 28 13.84 -19.44 -0.92
C GLU A 28 12.34 -19.65 -0.61
N GLN A 29 11.70 -18.65 -0.03
CA GLN A 29 10.29 -18.69 0.38
C GLN A 29 9.60 -17.35 0.11
N GLY A 30 8.29 -17.42 -0.12
CA GLY A 30 7.47 -16.22 -0.25
C GLY A 30 7.47 -15.42 1.06
N PRO A 31 7.55 -14.08 0.99
CA PRO A 31 7.38 -13.25 2.19
C PRO A 31 5.92 -13.30 2.65
N ARG A 32 5.69 -12.80 3.85
CA ARG A 32 4.35 -12.45 4.29
C ARG A 32 3.88 -11.22 3.51
N TRP A 33 2.73 -11.35 2.87
CA TRP A 33 2.14 -10.29 2.05
C TRP A 33 1.07 -9.53 2.84
N CYS A 34 1.13 -8.20 2.77
CA CYS A 34 0.08 -7.30 3.22
C CYS A 34 -0.34 -6.42 2.03
N SER A 35 -1.60 -6.52 1.60
CA SER A 35 -2.15 -5.68 0.54
C SER A 35 -2.67 -4.36 1.12
N THR A 36 -2.29 -3.23 0.52
CA THR A 36 -2.70 -1.89 0.96
C THR A 36 -3.69 -1.21 0.00
N ASP A 37 -4.18 -1.95 -0.98
CA ASP A 37 -4.98 -1.45 -2.09
C ASP A 37 -6.29 -0.76 -1.67
N LEU A 38 -6.96 -1.26 -0.62
CA LEU A 38 -8.22 -0.68 -0.13
C LEU A 38 -8.04 0.67 0.60
N ARG A 39 -6.81 0.98 0.99
CA ARG A 39 -6.44 2.20 1.70
C ARG A 39 -5.57 3.08 0.83
N ASP A 40 -4.31 2.73 0.62
CA ASP A 40 -3.31 3.56 -0.07
C ASP A 40 -3.58 3.62 -1.58
N GLY A 41 -3.89 2.46 -2.17
CA GLY A 41 -4.34 2.40 -3.56
C GLY A 41 -5.60 3.23 -3.79
N ASN A 42 -6.61 3.05 -2.92
CA ASN A 42 -7.86 3.80 -2.99
C ASN A 42 -7.68 5.33 -2.84
N GLN A 43 -6.73 5.78 -2.02
CA GLN A 43 -6.42 7.21 -1.85
C GLN A 43 -5.74 7.82 -3.09
N SER A 44 -5.04 7.01 -3.88
CA SER A 44 -4.35 7.46 -5.09
C SER A 44 -5.28 7.59 -6.32
N LEU A 45 -6.52 7.12 -6.23
CA LEU A 45 -7.48 7.17 -7.34
C LEU A 45 -8.12 8.56 -7.46
N ALA A 46 -8.20 9.09 -8.69
CA ALA A 46 -8.96 10.32 -8.98
C ALA A 46 -10.44 10.20 -8.56
N ASN A 47 -11.03 9.01 -8.77
CA ASN A 47 -12.36 8.65 -8.30
C ASN A 47 -12.25 7.50 -7.30
N PRO A 48 -12.38 7.75 -5.99
CA PRO A 48 -12.27 6.72 -4.97
C PRO A 48 -13.30 5.60 -5.14
N MET A 49 -12.95 4.40 -4.69
CA MET A 49 -13.86 3.26 -4.69
C MET A 49 -15.07 3.53 -3.79
N ASN A 50 -16.25 3.21 -4.32
CA ASN A 50 -17.47 3.07 -3.51
C ASN A 50 -17.44 1.75 -2.72
N ILE A 51 -18.41 1.56 -1.83
CA ILE A 51 -18.48 0.38 -0.95
C ILE A 51 -18.50 -0.92 -1.76
N ASP A 52 -19.32 -1.00 -2.82
CA ASP A 52 -19.43 -2.21 -3.65
C ASP A 52 -18.11 -2.61 -4.31
N LYS A 53 -17.36 -1.62 -4.83
CA LYS A 53 -16.04 -1.86 -5.42
C LYS A 53 -15.04 -2.31 -4.36
N LYS A 54 -15.09 -1.72 -3.16
CA LYS A 54 -14.21 -2.14 -2.05
C LYS A 54 -14.47 -3.57 -1.61
N LEU A 55 -15.74 -3.96 -1.47
CA LEU A 55 -16.12 -5.34 -1.10
C LEU A 55 -15.68 -6.34 -2.17
N LYS A 56 -15.99 -6.07 -3.44
CA LYS A 56 -15.55 -6.93 -4.56
C LYS A 56 -14.04 -7.09 -4.61
N PHE A 57 -13.29 -6.01 -4.36
CA PHE A 57 -11.83 -6.05 -4.36
C PHE A 57 -11.29 -6.79 -3.14
N PHE A 58 -11.90 -6.63 -1.97
CA PHE A 58 -11.56 -7.41 -0.78
C PHE A 58 -11.75 -8.91 -1.02
N ASP A 59 -12.89 -9.32 -1.55
CA ASP A 59 -13.18 -10.73 -1.86
C ASP A 59 -12.16 -11.29 -2.86
N HIS A 60 -11.75 -10.49 -3.83
CA HIS A 60 -10.72 -10.85 -4.78
C HIS A 60 -9.35 -11.07 -4.11
N LEU A 61 -8.93 -10.17 -3.20
CA LEU A 61 -7.69 -10.32 -2.44
C LEU A 61 -7.70 -11.58 -1.56
N VAL A 62 -8.82 -11.86 -0.90
CA VAL A 62 -9.01 -13.08 -0.12
C VAL A 62 -8.90 -14.33 -1.00
N THR A 63 -9.52 -14.31 -2.19
CA THR A 63 -9.45 -15.40 -3.17
C THR A 63 -8.02 -15.63 -3.68
N CYS A 64 -7.25 -14.56 -3.88
CA CYS A 64 -5.83 -14.63 -4.23
C CYS A 64 -4.93 -15.17 -3.11
N GLY A 65 -5.46 -15.34 -1.89
CA GLY A 65 -4.76 -15.93 -0.76
C GLY A 65 -4.05 -14.94 0.16
N PHE A 66 -4.29 -13.64 0.02
CA PHE A 66 -3.77 -12.63 0.96
C PHE A 66 -4.31 -12.89 2.36
N LYS A 67 -3.41 -12.82 3.35
CA LYS A 67 -3.73 -13.04 4.78
C LYS A 67 -3.74 -11.75 5.59
N GLU A 68 -3.11 -10.71 5.09
CA GLU A 68 -3.08 -9.38 5.69
C GLU A 68 -3.53 -8.35 4.64
N VAL A 69 -4.51 -7.51 4.99
CA VAL A 69 -5.07 -6.48 4.10
C VAL A 69 -5.34 -5.22 4.92
N GLU A 70 -4.79 -4.08 4.50
CA GLU A 70 -5.08 -2.77 5.08
C GLU A 70 -6.40 -2.23 4.52
N VAL A 71 -7.46 -2.32 5.33
CA VAL A 71 -8.84 -2.05 4.87
C VAL A 71 -9.26 -0.58 4.93
N ALA A 72 -8.69 0.22 5.84
CA ALA A 72 -9.13 1.59 6.06
C ALA A 72 -8.13 2.42 6.90
N PHE A 73 -8.30 3.74 6.87
CA PHE A 73 -7.72 4.67 7.83
C PHE A 73 -8.85 5.36 8.64
N PRO A 74 -9.32 4.75 9.75
CA PRO A 74 -10.60 5.09 10.38
C PRO A 74 -10.61 6.47 11.09
N SER A 75 -9.45 6.98 11.50
CA SER A 75 -9.34 8.30 12.14
C SER A 75 -9.50 9.49 11.18
N ALA A 76 -9.34 9.27 9.88
CA ALA A 76 -9.41 10.32 8.85
C ALA A 76 -10.58 10.16 7.87
N SER A 77 -11.39 9.10 8.02
CA SER A 77 -12.46 8.73 7.08
C SER A 77 -13.76 8.44 7.81
N GLN A 78 -14.71 9.38 7.76
CA GLN A 78 -16.01 9.30 8.43
C GLN A 78 -17.01 8.34 7.75
N ARG A 79 -16.63 7.62 6.69
CA ARG A 79 -17.52 6.75 5.88
C ARG A 79 -17.36 5.25 6.16
N VAL A 80 -17.20 4.85 7.41
CA VAL A 80 -17.39 3.44 7.82
C VAL A 80 -18.28 3.40 9.06
N SER A 81 -19.54 3.76 8.88
CA SER A 81 -20.61 3.20 9.71
C SER A 81 -21.17 2.00 8.97
N LEU A 82 -20.60 0.82 9.20
CA LEU A 82 -21.29 -0.43 8.91
C LEU A 82 -22.43 -0.54 9.92
N SER A 83 -23.60 -0.02 9.57
CA SER A 83 -24.81 -0.24 10.34
C SER A 83 -25.17 -1.72 10.27
N GLY A 84 -24.87 -2.43 11.37
CA GLY A 84 -25.51 -3.65 11.87
C GLY A 84 -26.07 -4.62 10.83
N HIS A 85 -25.29 -5.65 10.53
CA HIS A 85 -25.85 -6.97 10.29
C HIS A 85 -25.27 -7.92 11.34
N THR A 86 -26.11 -8.24 12.32
CA THR A 86 -25.96 -9.38 13.23
C THR A 86 -27.28 -10.15 13.18
N PRO A 87 -27.23 -11.49 13.37
CA PRO A 87 -28.22 -12.45 12.88
C PRO A 87 -29.63 -12.30 13.47
#